data_AF-A0A1V4VTV0-F1
#
_entry.id   AF-A0A1V4VTV0-F1
#
_cell.length_a   1.000
_cell.length_b   1.000
_cell.length_c   1.000
_cell.angle_alpha   90.00
_cell.angle_beta   90.00
_cell.angle_gamma   90.00
#
_symmetry.space_group_name_H-M   'P 1'
#
loop_
_entity.id
_entity.type
_entity.pdbx_description
1 polymer ?
#
loop_
_entity_poly.entity_id
_entity_poly.type
_entity_poly.pdbx_seq_one_letter_code
_entity_poly.pdbx_strand_id
1 'polypeptide(L)'
;MQPTHYWLPPGKNCGLCGEMNCKSFIRTVNNGQKTYADCPFYQGDNCGRNSNLAHEAIYSGCDVLGHQYDFVLKPLPGEISARKIVLPFRSDMVEKMNIVKGDYVLGRPMGAGCPIPHVLQVIEAELVTGLLYTWVVGPAYSRDQEVKDVIAYHMIGFEGIADEIKKEPATGSRATFLPGFCMMDLNHTGLVNMVLQKSHGLHVRIEDIRILAAAD
;
A
#
# COMPACT_ATOMS: atom_id res chain seq x y z
N MET A 1 -7.03 1.14 -45.94
CA MET A 1 -7.20 0.12 -44.88
C MET A 1 -6.19 0.43 -43.80
N GLN A 2 -6.64 0.89 -42.63
CA GLN A 2 -5.75 1.16 -41.50
C GLN A 2 -5.23 -0.17 -40.94
N PRO A 3 -3.94 -0.27 -40.56
CA PRO A 3 -3.40 -1.46 -39.93
C PRO A 3 -4.06 -1.64 -38.56
N THR A 4 -4.72 -2.78 -38.35
CA THR A 4 -5.20 -3.19 -37.03
C THR A 4 -3.97 -3.47 -36.16
N HIS A 5 -3.70 -2.59 -35.20
CA HIS A 5 -2.64 -2.81 -34.21
C HIS A 5 -3.06 -3.97 -33.30
N TYR A 6 -2.48 -5.15 -33.52
CA TYR A 6 -2.62 -6.29 -32.62
C TYR A 6 -1.64 -6.13 -31.46
N TRP A 7 -2.17 -5.94 -30.26
CA TRP A 7 -1.34 -5.93 -29.05
C TRP A 7 -0.97 -7.35 -28.64
N LEU A 8 0.31 -7.56 -28.33
CA LEU A 8 0.84 -8.80 -27.80
C LEU A 8 1.00 -8.70 -26.27
N PRO A 9 0.44 -9.65 -25.50
CA PRO A 9 0.57 -9.67 -24.05
C PRO A 9 2.01 -9.97 -23.63
N PRO A 10 2.42 -9.59 -22.40
CA PRO A 10 3.82 -9.58 -21.97
C PRO A 10 4.44 -10.98 -21.73
N GLY A 11 3.75 -12.08 -22.08
CA GLY A 11 4.24 -13.45 -21.94
C GLY A 11 4.38 -13.96 -20.49
N LYS A 12 3.97 -13.18 -19.48
CA LYS A 12 4.18 -13.48 -18.05
C LYS A 12 3.35 -14.64 -17.50
N ASN A 13 2.28 -15.05 -18.17
CA ASN A 13 1.38 -16.13 -17.75
C ASN A 13 0.91 -16.04 -16.28
N CYS A 14 0.70 -14.82 -15.79
CA CYS A 14 0.48 -14.53 -14.36
C CYS A 14 -0.92 -14.84 -13.81
N GLY A 15 -1.90 -15.18 -14.66
CA GLY A 15 -3.28 -15.46 -14.23
C GLY A 15 -4.12 -14.25 -13.79
N LEU A 16 -3.55 -13.04 -13.67
CA LEU A 16 -4.26 -11.87 -13.13
C LEU A 16 -5.48 -11.41 -13.94
N CYS A 17 -5.53 -11.75 -15.23
CA CYS A 17 -6.68 -11.49 -16.11
C CYS A 17 -7.72 -12.63 -16.09
N GLY A 18 -7.57 -13.60 -15.19
CA GLY A 18 -8.46 -14.77 -15.07
C GLY A 18 -8.24 -15.85 -16.13
N GLU A 19 -7.09 -15.86 -16.81
CA GLU A 19 -6.76 -16.80 -17.89
C GLU A 19 -5.51 -17.62 -17.56
N MET A 20 -5.47 -18.88 -17.99
CA MET A 20 -4.39 -19.82 -17.65
C MET A 20 -3.01 -19.35 -18.14
N ASN A 21 -2.95 -18.63 -19.26
CA ASN A 21 -1.72 -18.07 -19.82
C ASN A 21 -2.04 -16.96 -20.82
N CYS A 22 -1.02 -16.23 -21.26
CA CYS A 22 -1.15 -15.11 -22.19
C CYS A 22 -1.75 -15.54 -23.55
N LYS A 23 -1.56 -16.79 -23.99
CA LYS A 23 -2.18 -17.32 -25.22
C LYS A 23 -3.68 -17.56 -25.05
N SER A 24 -4.10 -18.12 -23.91
CA SER A 24 -5.52 -18.28 -23.53
C SER A 24 -6.21 -16.92 -23.51
N PHE A 25 -5.59 -15.93 -22.89
CA PHE A 25 -6.10 -14.56 -22.85
C PHE A 25 -6.36 -13.97 -24.23
N ILE A 26 -5.39 -14.04 -25.14
CA ILE A 26 -5.58 -13.51 -26.50
C ILE A 26 -6.68 -14.27 -27.26
N ARG A 27 -6.84 -15.58 -27.02
CA ARG A 27 -7.95 -16.33 -27.59
C ARG A 27 -9.29 -15.82 -27.08
N THR A 28 -9.41 -15.55 -25.79
CA THR A 28 -10.62 -14.99 -25.17
C THR A 28 -10.92 -13.58 -25.69
N VAL A 29 -9.89 -12.76 -25.89
CA VAL A 29 -10.04 -11.42 -26.51
C VAL A 29 -10.49 -11.53 -27.98
N ASN A 30 -9.89 -12.42 -28.75
CA ASN A 30 -10.26 -12.64 -30.15
C ASN A 30 -11.70 -13.19 -30.29
N ASN A 31 -12.19 -13.91 -29.28
CA ASN A 31 -13.57 -14.38 -29.20
C ASN A 31 -14.57 -13.29 -28.76
N GLY A 32 -14.11 -12.06 -28.49
CA GLY A 32 -14.95 -10.95 -28.01
C GLY A 32 -15.44 -11.08 -26.57
N GLN A 33 -14.93 -12.07 -25.82
CA GLN A 33 -15.30 -12.30 -24.42
C GLN A 33 -14.51 -11.41 -23.45
N LYS A 34 -13.36 -10.90 -23.88
CA LYS A 34 -12.50 -9.96 -23.16
C LYS A 34 -11.99 -8.89 -24.12
N THR A 35 -11.45 -7.83 -23.55
CA THR A 35 -10.74 -6.74 -24.21
C THR A 35 -9.28 -6.75 -23.79
N TYR A 36 -8.41 -6.03 -24.50
CA TYR A 36 -7.01 -5.91 -24.07
C TYR A 36 -6.86 -5.27 -22.67
N ALA A 37 -7.79 -4.38 -22.29
CA ALA A 37 -7.80 -3.73 -20.98
C ALA A 37 -8.00 -4.69 -19.79
N ASP A 38 -8.51 -5.90 -20.03
CA ASP A 38 -8.62 -6.94 -19.00
C ASP A 38 -7.24 -7.51 -18.60
N CYS A 39 -6.18 -7.22 -19.36
CA CYS A 39 -4.82 -7.48 -18.92
C CYS A 39 -4.28 -6.27 -18.14
N PRO A 40 -3.84 -6.42 -16.88
CA PRO A 40 -3.29 -5.32 -16.08
C PRO A 40 -1.97 -4.75 -16.62
N PHE A 41 -1.43 -5.34 -17.69
CA PHE A 41 -0.23 -4.90 -18.38
C PHE A 41 -0.52 -4.25 -19.74
N TYR A 42 -1.78 -4.16 -20.15
CA TYR A 42 -2.14 -3.46 -21.37
C TYR A 42 -2.11 -1.95 -21.13
N GLN A 43 -1.26 -1.26 -21.89
CA GLN A 43 -1.21 0.19 -21.96
C GLN A 43 -1.68 0.53 -23.38
N GLY A 44 -2.93 0.98 -23.54
CA GLY A 44 -3.49 1.29 -24.86
C GLY A 44 -2.73 2.41 -25.60
N ASP A 45 -3.04 2.61 -26.88
CA ASP A 45 -2.37 3.58 -27.78
C ASP A 45 -2.61 5.07 -27.42
N ASN A 46 -3.19 5.36 -26.25
CA ASN A 46 -3.38 6.72 -25.72
C ASN A 46 -2.45 7.03 -24.53
N CYS A 47 -1.29 6.40 -24.46
CA CYS A 47 -0.23 6.82 -23.55
C CYS A 47 0.73 7.80 -24.24
N GLY A 48 0.26 9.04 -24.41
CA GLY A 48 1.18 10.16 -24.23
C GLY A 48 1.87 9.96 -22.86
N ARG A 49 3.19 10.13 -22.82
CA ARG A 49 4.00 10.14 -21.60
C ARG A 49 3.42 11.17 -20.60
N ASN A 50 2.46 10.74 -19.80
CA ASN A 50 2.15 11.32 -18.51
C ASN A 50 2.60 10.29 -17.46
N SER A 51 3.90 10.23 -17.25
CA SER A 51 4.42 9.96 -15.92
C SER A 51 3.70 10.90 -14.94
N ASN A 52 3.04 10.35 -13.92
CA ASN A 52 2.39 11.04 -12.79
C ASN A 52 0.85 11.13 -12.76
N LEU A 53 0.11 10.18 -13.33
CA LEU A 53 -1.28 9.96 -12.90
C LEU A 53 -1.39 8.59 -12.25
N ALA A 54 -0.84 8.49 -11.03
CA ALA A 54 -1.48 7.61 -10.05
C ALA A 54 -2.93 8.06 -9.99
N HIS A 55 -3.89 7.20 -10.35
CA HIS A 55 -5.29 7.55 -10.17
C HIS A 55 -5.47 7.90 -8.70
N GLU A 56 -5.83 9.15 -8.40
CA GLU A 56 -6.13 9.55 -7.04
C GLU A 56 -7.22 8.62 -6.51
N ALA A 57 -6.96 8.00 -5.36
CA ALA A 57 -7.94 7.12 -4.75
C ALA A 57 -9.17 7.95 -4.38
N ILE A 58 -10.35 7.46 -4.78
CA ILE A 58 -11.62 8.09 -4.42
C ILE A 58 -12.05 7.52 -3.07
N TYR A 59 -12.14 8.39 -2.07
CA TYR A 59 -12.51 8.01 -0.71
C TYR A 59 -14.01 8.20 -0.49
N SER A 60 -14.73 7.11 -0.27
CA SER A 60 -16.19 7.15 -0.06
C SER A 60 -16.60 7.61 1.35
N GLY A 61 -15.65 7.66 2.29
CA GLY A 61 -15.90 7.82 3.73
C GLY A 61 -16.21 6.50 4.46
N CYS A 62 -16.33 5.39 3.73
CA CYS A 62 -16.46 4.04 4.24
C CYS A 62 -15.40 3.12 3.64
N ASP A 63 -15.04 2.07 4.36
CA ASP A 63 -14.19 0.99 3.87
C ASP A 63 -14.99 0.00 3.00
N VAL A 64 -14.33 -1.03 2.46
CA VAL A 64 -14.93 -2.04 1.57
C VAL A 64 -16.07 -2.84 2.21
N LEU A 65 -16.16 -2.85 3.55
CA LEU A 65 -17.23 -3.51 4.30
C LEU A 65 -18.35 -2.53 4.70
N GLY A 66 -18.22 -1.25 4.34
CA GLY A 66 -19.19 -0.20 4.67
C GLY A 66 -18.95 0.47 6.02
N HIS A 67 -17.86 0.16 6.72
CA HIS A 67 -17.54 0.79 8.00
C HIS A 67 -16.94 2.17 7.81
N GLN A 68 -17.44 3.14 8.55
CA GLN A 68 -16.95 4.52 8.49
C GLN A 68 -15.57 4.65 9.15
N TYR A 69 -14.73 5.51 8.58
CA TYR A 69 -13.50 5.98 9.20
C TYR A 69 -13.56 7.47 9.50
N ASP A 70 -12.77 7.89 10.49
CA ASP A 70 -12.70 9.27 10.96
C ASP A 70 -11.95 10.18 9.97
N PHE A 71 -10.91 9.64 9.31
CA PHE A 71 -10.11 10.35 8.31
C PHE A 71 -9.28 9.38 7.46
N VAL A 72 -8.70 9.89 6.37
CA VAL A 72 -7.69 9.22 5.57
C VAL A 72 -6.30 9.71 5.99
N LEU A 73 -5.36 8.78 6.16
CA LEU A 73 -3.97 9.12 6.45
C LEU A 73 -3.16 9.20 5.15
N LYS A 74 -2.88 10.43 4.73
CA LYS A 74 -2.11 10.78 3.53
C LYS A 74 -0.60 10.94 3.83
N PRO A 75 0.26 10.94 2.79
CA PRO A 75 1.71 11.11 2.97
C PRO A 75 2.07 12.45 3.61
N LEU A 76 3.23 12.53 4.25
CA LEU A 76 3.86 13.80 4.59
C LEU A 76 4.35 14.51 3.31
N PRO A 77 4.56 15.84 3.32
CA PRO A 77 5.05 16.56 2.16
C PRO A 77 6.36 15.97 1.62
N GLY A 78 6.38 15.67 0.31
CA GLY A 78 7.54 15.08 -0.37
C GLY A 78 7.69 13.57 -0.21
N GLU A 79 6.78 12.91 0.50
CA GLU A 79 6.79 11.46 0.68
C GLU A 79 5.79 10.76 -0.25
N ILE A 80 6.07 9.49 -0.55
CA ILE A 80 5.29 8.70 -1.53
C ILE A 80 4.06 8.02 -0.92
N SER A 81 4.09 7.76 0.38
CA SER A 81 2.98 7.19 1.16
C SER A 81 3.07 7.68 2.60
N ALA A 82 2.01 7.51 3.39
CA ALA A 82 2.13 7.67 4.84
C ALA A 82 3.18 6.70 5.37
N ARG A 83 3.96 7.13 6.35
CA ARG A 83 4.98 6.28 6.94
C ARG A 83 4.31 5.16 7.71
N LYS A 84 4.87 3.97 7.57
CA LYS A 84 4.55 2.80 8.37
C LYS A 84 5.77 2.44 9.22
N ILE A 85 5.55 2.34 10.52
CA ILE A 85 6.57 2.00 11.50
C ILE A 85 6.39 0.53 11.84
N VAL A 86 7.43 -0.26 11.60
CA VAL A 86 7.36 -1.72 11.76
C VAL A 86 8.53 -2.22 12.57
N LEU A 87 8.29 -3.29 13.31
CA LEU A 87 9.32 -4.03 14.04
C LEU A 87 9.30 -5.47 13.52
N PRO A 88 10.36 -5.95 12.85
CA PRO A 88 10.47 -7.38 12.56
C PRO A 88 10.23 -8.19 13.84
N PHE A 89 9.57 -9.36 13.75
CA PHE A 89 9.30 -10.21 14.94
C PHE A 89 10.56 -10.52 15.76
N ARG A 90 11.70 -10.49 15.09
CA ARG A 90 13.03 -10.58 15.63
C ARG A 90 13.78 -9.30 15.31
N SER A 91 13.93 -8.42 16.30
CA SER A 91 14.60 -7.12 16.11
C SER A 91 16.05 -7.27 15.61
N ASP A 92 16.74 -8.36 15.99
CA ASP A 92 18.09 -8.68 15.53
C ASP A 92 18.20 -8.94 14.02
N MET A 93 17.08 -9.13 13.31
CA MET A 93 17.07 -9.29 11.86
C MET A 93 17.48 -8.02 11.12
N VAL A 94 17.26 -6.84 11.71
CA VAL A 94 17.70 -5.57 11.11
C VAL A 94 19.23 -5.58 10.94
N GLU A 95 19.96 -5.96 11.97
CA GLU A 95 21.42 -6.08 11.93
C GLU A 95 21.86 -7.28 11.06
N LYS A 96 21.26 -8.46 11.28
CA LYS A 96 21.66 -9.70 10.59
C LYS A 96 21.45 -9.68 9.08
N MET A 97 20.44 -8.96 8.60
CA MET A 97 20.17 -8.78 7.17
C MET A 97 20.77 -7.47 6.63
N ASN A 98 21.52 -6.74 7.47
CA ASN A 98 22.10 -5.44 7.15
C ASN A 98 21.07 -4.49 6.53
N ILE A 99 19.88 -4.38 7.14
CA ILE A 99 18.78 -3.55 6.62
C ILE A 99 19.16 -2.08 6.81
N VAL A 100 19.21 -1.33 5.71
CA VAL A 100 19.61 0.08 5.68
C VAL A 100 18.59 0.91 4.90
N LYS A 101 18.71 2.24 5.00
CA LYS A 101 17.90 3.19 4.22
C LYS A 101 17.97 2.87 2.73
N GLY A 102 16.82 2.87 2.07
CA GLY A 102 16.65 2.60 0.65
C GLY A 102 16.31 1.15 0.32
N ASP A 103 16.58 0.20 1.23
CA ASP A 103 16.25 -1.20 1.04
C ASP A 103 14.74 -1.42 0.92
N TYR A 104 14.37 -2.50 0.23
CA TYR A 104 13.02 -3.02 0.23
C TYR A 104 12.91 -4.18 1.21
N VAL A 105 11.91 -4.11 2.07
CA VAL A 105 11.56 -5.15 3.05
C VAL A 105 10.19 -5.72 2.70
N LEU A 106 10.10 -7.03 2.63
CA LEU A 106 8.83 -7.76 2.46
C LEU A 106 8.46 -8.41 3.78
N GLY A 107 7.18 -8.36 4.12
CA GLY A 107 6.68 -9.12 5.26
C GLY A 107 5.20 -8.96 5.47
N ARG A 108 4.63 -9.85 6.27
CA ARG A 108 3.21 -9.78 6.66
C ARG A 108 3.04 -8.99 7.98
N PRO A 109 2.06 -8.08 8.06
CA PRO A 109 1.74 -7.34 9.29
C PRO A 109 1.01 -8.23 10.30
N MET A 110 1.74 -9.15 10.92
CA MET A 110 1.19 -10.10 11.89
C MET A 110 0.70 -9.38 13.16
N GLY A 111 -0.39 -9.88 13.73
CA GLY A 111 -1.03 -9.32 14.93
C GLY A 111 -2.01 -8.18 14.67
N ALA A 112 -1.93 -7.50 13.52
CA ALA A 112 -2.84 -6.41 13.18
C ALA A 112 -4.07 -6.84 12.36
N GLY A 113 -4.08 -8.07 11.81
CA GLY A 113 -5.24 -8.63 11.10
C GLY A 113 -5.21 -8.55 9.57
N CYS A 114 -4.18 -7.95 8.95
CA CYS A 114 -4.05 -7.93 7.49
C CYS A 114 -3.30 -9.19 6.98
N PRO A 115 -3.91 -10.00 6.10
CA PRO A 115 -3.30 -11.23 5.59
C PRO A 115 -2.30 -10.99 4.45
N ILE A 116 -2.23 -9.76 3.92
CA ILE A 116 -1.50 -9.45 2.69
C ILE A 116 -0.04 -9.11 3.01
N PRO A 117 0.94 -9.70 2.30
CA PRO A 117 2.33 -9.26 2.38
C PRO A 117 2.48 -7.82 1.88
N HIS A 118 3.22 -6.99 2.62
CA HIS A 118 3.52 -5.61 2.23
C HIS A 118 4.96 -5.51 1.78
N VAL A 119 5.18 -4.70 0.75
CA VAL A 119 6.51 -4.23 0.37
C VAL A 119 6.69 -2.85 0.99
N LEU A 120 7.80 -2.68 1.70
CA LEU A 120 8.12 -1.48 2.45
C LEU A 120 9.49 -0.96 1.98
N GLN A 121 9.60 0.33 1.66
CA GLN A 121 10.90 0.94 1.41
C GLN A 121 11.41 1.61 2.69
N VAL A 122 12.63 1.28 3.11
CA VAL A 122 13.20 1.77 4.36
C VAL A 122 13.62 3.24 4.22
N ILE A 123 13.08 4.08 5.10
CA ILE A 123 13.47 5.48 5.28
C ILE A 123 14.61 5.57 6.29
N GLU A 124 14.48 4.81 7.37
CA GLU A 124 15.41 4.77 8.50
C GLU A 124 15.31 3.41 9.20
N ALA A 125 16.46 2.92 9.67
CA ALA A 125 16.58 1.70 10.46
C ALA A 125 17.24 2.04 11.80
N GLU A 126 16.52 1.82 12.89
CA GLU A 126 17.00 2.07 14.26
C GLU A 126 17.60 0.78 14.83
N LEU A 127 18.92 0.70 14.87
CA LEU A 127 19.63 -0.53 15.27
C LEU A 127 19.44 -0.89 16.74
N VAL A 128 19.19 0.08 17.63
CA VAL A 128 19.01 -0.20 19.06
C VAL A 128 17.70 -0.95 19.32
N THR A 129 16.64 -0.62 18.58
CA THR A 129 15.31 -1.18 18.80
C THR A 129 14.90 -2.20 17.74
N GLY A 130 15.53 -2.17 16.57
CA GLY A 130 15.09 -2.89 15.37
C GLY A 130 13.90 -2.25 14.66
N LEU A 131 13.51 -1.02 15.03
CA LEU A 131 12.42 -0.31 14.35
C LEU A 131 12.85 0.10 12.95
N LEU A 132 11.93 -0.09 12.00
CA LEU A 132 12.06 0.40 10.64
C LEU A 132 10.98 1.45 10.41
N TYR A 133 11.40 2.64 10.00
CA TYR A 133 10.52 3.66 9.44
C TYR A 133 10.49 3.46 7.94
N THR A 134 9.30 3.28 7.39
CA THR A 134 9.16 2.85 6.00
C THR A 134 8.06 3.59 5.26
N TRP A 135 8.17 3.68 3.94
CA TRP A 135 7.02 3.91 3.08
C TRP A 135 6.42 2.58 2.66
N VAL A 136 5.08 2.50 2.66
CA VAL A 136 4.40 1.40 1.96
C VAL A 136 4.52 1.64 0.47
N VAL A 137 5.03 0.66 -0.26
CA VAL A 137 5.13 0.70 -1.72
C VAL A 137 4.36 -0.46 -2.33
N GLY A 138 3.89 -0.28 -3.56
CA GLY A 138 3.20 -1.34 -4.29
C GLY A 138 4.15 -2.48 -4.69
N PRO A 139 3.65 -3.71 -4.89
CA PRO A 139 4.47 -4.86 -5.29
C PRO A 139 5.16 -4.70 -6.66
N ALA A 140 4.80 -3.68 -7.44
CA ALA A 140 5.52 -3.33 -8.67
C ALA A 140 6.92 -2.76 -8.40
N TYR A 141 7.11 -2.05 -7.28
CA TYR A 141 8.38 -1.39 -6.93
C TYR A 141 9.49 -2.38 -6.59
N SER A 142 9.14 -3.60 -6.19
CA SER A 142 10.10 -4.62 -5.76
C SER A 142 10.43 -5.69 -6.80
N ARG A 143 9.80 -5.68 -7.98
CA ARG A 143 9.93 -6.80 -8.94
C ARG A 143 11.34 -6.97 -9.49
N ASP A 144 12.05 -5.85 -9.65
CA ASP A 144 13.39 -5.80 -10.23
C ASP A 144 14.44 -5.34 -9.20
N GLN A 145 14.11 -5.43 -7.91
CA GLN A 145 14.95 -4.98 -6.80
C GLN A 145 15.27 -6.15 -5.87
N GLU A 146 16.37 -6.05 -5.14
CA GLU A 146 16.63 -6.96 -4.02
C GLU A 146 15.66 -6.66 -2.88
N VAL A 147 15.04 -7.70 -2.34
CA VAL A 147 14.04 -7.59 -1.27
C VAL A 147 14.46 -8.45 -0.10
N LYS A 148 14.53 -7.84 1.08
CA LYS A 148 14.81 -8.52 2.34
C LYS A 148 13.50 -8.99 2.94
N ASP A 149 13.23 -10.29 2.82
CA ASP A 149 12.01 -10.88 3.37
C ASP A 149 12.16 -11.15 4.87
N VAL A 150 11.56 -10.30 5.70
CA VAL A 150 11.53 -10.46 7.16
C VAL A 150 10.41 -11.41 7.61
N ILE A 151 9.66 -12.01 6.66
CA ILE A 151 8.55 -12.96 6.83
C ILE A 151 7.31 -12.32 7.49
N ALA A 152 7.50 -11.73 8.66
CA ALA A 152 6.48 -11.12 9.49
C ALA A 152 7.06 -10.00 10.36
N TYR A 153 6.25 -8.96 10.58
CA TYR A 153 6.58 -7.85 11.46
C TYR A 153 5.36 -7.46 12.31
N HIS A 154 5.63 -6.86 13.46
CA HIS A 154 4.65 -6.12 14.24
C HIS A 154 4.43 -4.75 13.61
N MET A 155 3.15 -4.39 13.41
CA MET A 155 2.78 -3.06 12.99
C MET A 155 2.76 -2.13 14.20
N ILE A 156 3.76 -1.27 14.32
CA ILE A 156 3.94 -0.41 15.50
C ILE A 156 3.08 0.84 15.37
N GLY A 157 3.10 1.47 14.21
CA GLY A 157 2.35 2.69 14.00
C GLY A 157 2.37 3.20 12.57
N PHE A 158 1.67 4.32 12.40
CA PHE A 158 1.68 5.12 11.20
C PHE A 158 1.93 6.59 11.52
N GLU A 159 2.46 7.31 10.54
CA GLU A 159 2.66 8.75 10.61
C GLU A 159 2.36 9.38 9.25
N GLY A 160 1.60 10.49 9.26
CA GLY A 160 1.15 11.14 8.03
C GLY A 160 0.33 12.39 8.28
N ILE A 161 -0.36 12.86 7.24
CA ILE A 161 -1.32 13.97 7.32
C ILE A 161 -2.73 13.40 7.37
N ALA A 162 -3.52 13.80 8.35
CA ALA A 162 -4.95 13.52 8.35
C ALA A 162 -5.64 14.41 7.32
N ASP A 163 -6.38 13.79 6.41
CA ASP A 163 -7.15 14.43 5.36
C ASP A 163 -8.48 13.69 5.16
N GLU A 164 -9.39 14.22 4.33
CA GLU A 164 -10.76 13.70 4.20
C GLU A 164 -11.43 13.53 5.58
N ILE A 165 -11.26 14.55 6.44
CA ILE A 165 -11.57 14.45 7.87
C ILE A 165 -13.09 14.53 8.08
N LYS A 166 -13.65 13.43 8.60
CA LYS A 166 -15.00 13.38 9.16
C LYS A 166 -15.01 13.68 10.66
N LYS A 167 -13.99 13.22 11.37
CA LYS A 167 -13.77 13.48 12.79
C LYS A 167 -12.30 13.76 13.03
N GLU A 168 -12.00 14.91 13.62
CA GLU A 168 -10.61 15.32 13.86
C GLU A 168 -9.89 14.35 14.82
N PRO A 169 -8.63 13.99 14.52
CA PRO A 169 -7.81 13.18 15.40
C PRO A 169 -7.48 13.95 16.69
N ALA A 170 -7.62 13.29 17.83
CA ALA A 170 -7.31 13.87 19.14
C ALA A 170 -6.29 13.02 19.89
N THR A 171 -5.25 13.63 20.43
CA THR A 171 -4.20 12.93 21.20
C THR A 171 -4.80 12.17 22.39
N GLY A 172 -4.39 10.93 22.59
CA GLY A 172 -4.90 10.03 23.63
C GLY A 172 -6.22 9.33 23.28
N SER A 173 -6.83 9.64 22.14
CA SER A 173 -8.05 8.95 21.68
C SER A 173 -7.72 7.80 20.72
N ARG A 174 -8.58 6.78 20.69
CA ARG A 174 -8.57 5.80 19.61
C ARG A 174 -9.35 6.36 18.43
N ALA A 175 -8.74 6.38 17.26
CA ALA A 175 -9.35 6.79 16.00
C ALA A 175 -9.45 5.61 15.03
N THR A 176 -10.42 5.67 14.14
CA THR A 176 -10.54 4.79 12.97
C THR A 176 -10.07 5.56 11.75
N PHE A 177 -9.15 5.02 10.96
CA PHE A 177 -8.59 5.73 9.79
C PHE A 177 -8.34 4.78 8.63
N LEU A 178 -8.35 5.31 7.41
CA LEU A 178 -7.94 4.57 6.22
C LEU A 178 -6.52 4.99 5.82
N PRO A 179 -5.52 4.10 5.79
CA PRO A 179 -4.23 4.42 5.19
C PRO A 179 -4.40 4.67 3.70
N GLY A 180 -3.94 5.81 3.18
CA GLY A 180 -4.18 6.20 1.78
C GLY A 180 -3.62 5.24 0.71
N PHE A 181 -2.70 4.34 1.11
CA PHE A 181 -2.09 3.29 0.28
C PHE A 181 -2.53 1.86 0.68
N CYS A 182 -3.63 1.70 1.40
CA CYS A 182 -4.15 0.38 1.76
C CYS A 182 -4.78 -0.32 0.53
N MET A 183 -4.16 -1.42 0.07
CA MET A 183 -4.71 -2.18 -1.08
C MET A 183 -5.99 -2.95 -0.76
N MET A 184 -6.31 -3.18 0.51
CA MET A 184 -7.52 -3.89 0.92
C MET A 184 -8.72 -2.98 1.10
N ASP A 185 -8.50 -1.65 1.14
CA ASP A 185 -9.53 -0.67 1.48
C ASP A 185 -10.29 -1.04 2.78
N LEU A 186 -9.53 -1.38 3.82
CA LEU A 186 -10.04 -1.76 5.14
C LEU A 186 -9.54 -0.77 6.17
N ASN A 187 -10.45 -0.25 6.99
CA ASN A 187 -10.07 0.73 7.99
C ASN A 187 -9.17 0.10 9.07
N HIS A 188 -8.33 0.94 9.66
CA HIS A 188 -7.46 0.60 10.78
C HIS A 188 -7.94 1.40 11.99
N THR A 189 -7.68 0.89 13.18
CA THR A 189 -7.86 1.64 14.43
C THR A 189 -6.52 1.78 15.13
N GLY A 190 -6.33 2.87 15.86
CA GLY A 190 -5.10 3.10 16.61
C GLY A 190 -5.22 4.22 17.63
N LEU A 191 -4.33 4.23 18.61
CA LEU A 191 -4.19 5.31 19.58
C LEU A 191 -3.43 6.47 18.94
N VAL A 192 -4.04 7.65 18.93
CA VAL A 192 -3.40 8.87 18.43
C VAL A 192 -2.41 9.37 19.49
N ASN A 193 -1.12 9.30 19.19
CA ASN A 193 -0.06 9.68 20.13
C ASN A 193 0.43 11.12 19.91
N MET A 194 0.19 11.68 18.73
CA MET A 194 0.62 13.03 18.38
C MET A 194 -0.35 13.63 17.36
N VAL A 195 -0.71 14.90 17.56
CA VAL A 195 -1.40 15.74 16.57
C VAL A 195 -0.72 17.11 16.58
N LEU A 196 -0.19 17.53 15.44
CA LEU A 196 0.46 18.83 15.27
C LEU A 196 -0.18 19.58 14.10
N GLN A 197 -0.68 20.80 14.35
CA GLN A 197 -1.07 21.69 13.27
C GLN A 197 0.20 22.22 12.57
N LYS A 198 0.34 21.91 11.28
CA LYS A 198 1.40 22.43 10.41
C LYS A 198 0.79 23.25 9.28
N SER A 199 1.65 23.94 8.52
CA SER A 199 1.23 24.69 7.32
C SER A 199 0.62 23.79 6.23
N HIS A 200 0.92 22.50 6.26
CA HIS A 200 0.47 21.49 5.30
C HIS A 200 -0.59 20.53 5.91
N GLY A 201 -1.30 20.95 6.95
CA GLY A 201 -2.39 20.19 7.57
C GLY A 201 -2.06 19.59 8.94
N LEU A 202 -2.94 18.69 9.41
CA LEU A 202 -2.81 18.00 10.68
C LEU A 202 -1.85 16.83 10.54
N HIS A 203 -0.63 16.98 11.08
CA HIS A 203 0.35 15.91 11.16
C HIS A 203 0.06 15.02 12.36
N VAL A 204 -0.17 13.74 12.10
CA VAL A 204 -0.64 12.76 13.09
C VAL A 204 0.32 11.59 13.17
N ARG A 205 0.55 11.09 14.39
CA ARG A 205 1.16 9.78 14.65
C ARG A 205 0.19 8.90 15.42
N ILE A 206 0.04 7.66 14.97
CA ILE A 206 -0.93 6.69 15.47
C ILE A 206 -0.18 5.39 15.77
N GLU A 207 -0.41 4.77 16.94
CA GLU A 207 0.21 3.51 17.35
C GLU A 207 -0.84 2.53 17.91
N ASP A 208 -0.45 1.34 18.37
CA ASP A 208 -1.35 0.25 18.79
C ASP A 208 -2.42 -0.05 17.71
N ILE A 209 -1.91 -0.33 16.51
CA ILE A 209 -2.72 -0.48 15.31
C ILE A 209 -3.43 -1.83 15.26
N ARG A 210 -4.73 -1.81 14.99
CA ARG A 210 -5.58 -3.00 14.85
C ARG A 210 -6.53 -2.83 13.68
N ILE A 211 -6.69 -3.87 12.87
CA ILE A 211 -7.70 -3.94 11.81
C ILE A 211 -8.86 -4.77 12.36
N LEU A 212 -10.00 -4.13 12.55
CA LEU A 212 -11.21 -4.78 13.05
C LEU A 212 -12.09 -5.09 11.83
N ALA A 213 -11.99 -6.32 11.34
CA ALA A 213 -12.73 -6.78 10.15
C ALA A 213 -14.09 -7.42 10.48
N ALA A 214 -14.57 -7.30 11.73
CA ALA A 214 -15.83 -7.89 12.16
C ALA A 214 -16.89 -6.79 12.33
N ALA A 215 -18.03 -6.99 11.67
CA ALA A 215 -19.30 -6.49 12.16
C ALA A 215 -19.74 -7.44 13.29
N ASP A 216 -20.18 -6.88 14.40
CA ASP A 216 -21.04 -7.60 15.35
C ASP A 216 -22.42 -7.83 14.72
#